data_AF-X1CE14-F1
#
_entry.id   AF-X1CE14-F1
#
_cell.length_a   1.000
_cell.length_b   1.000
_cell.length_c   1.000
_cell.angle_alpha   90.00
_cell.angle_beta   90.00
_cell.angle_gamma   90.00
#
_symmetry.space_group_name_H-M   'P 1'
#
loop_
_entity.id
_entity.type
_entity.pdbx_description
1 polymer ?
#
loop_
_entity_poly.entity_id
_entity_poly.type
_entity_poly.pdbx_seq_one_letter_code
_entity_poly.pdbx_strand_id
1 'polypeptide(L)'
;QTKLYKLIGFEPAKLITPQFLLDWKITNPDAPNFNVFMNLKISEEETVKVCPVGYFDPEETEGPCSFPNYRTRLLVLIENEDNDGEFRAEMIDDTHLRLLNGHDYENFWEQVGLNTKYISHPEEILADNFAYLMLESTVETPDLLINMDKLLKGEY
;
A
#
# COMPACT_ATOMS: atom_id res chain seq x y z
N GLN A 1 -14.96 -6.16 -4.32
CA GLN A 1 -13.57 -5.84 -3.93
C GLN A 1 -13.34 -4.34 -3.76
N THR A 2 -13.63 -3.49 -4.74
CA THR A 2 -13.29 -2.05 -4.72
C THR A 2 -13.72 -1.28 -3.47
N LYS A 3 -14.89 -1.59 -2.89
CA LYS A 3 -15.36 -0.93 -1.67
C LYS A 3 -14.48 -1.22 -0.43
N LEU A 4 -13.90 -2.43 -0.33
CA LEU A 4 -13.02 -2.80 0.79
C LEU A 4 -11.67 -2.09 0.69
N TYR A 5 -11.09 -1.97 -0.50
CA TYR A 5 -9.87 -1.16 -0.70
C TYR A 5 -10.12 0.30 -0.31
N LYS A 6 -11.26 0.86 -0.74
CA LYS A 6 -11.61 2.24 -0.41
C LYS A 6 -11.78 2.47 1.09
N LEU A 7 -12.22 1.45 1.84
CA LEU A 7 -12.35 1.53 3.30
C LEU A 7 -11.01 1.81 3.99
N ILE A 8 -9.90 1.34 3.42
CA ILE A 8 -8.53 1.54 3.92
C ILE A 8 -7.74 2.55 3.07
N GLY A 9 -8.43 3.47 2.38
CA GLY A 9 -7.80 4.57 1.64
C GLY A 9 -7.23 4.22 0.27
N PHE A 10 -7.39 2.98 -0.21
CA PHE A 10 -6.89 2.55 -1.50
C PHE A 10 -7.94 2.63 -2.61
N GLU A 11 -7.51 3.11 -3.77
CA GLU A 11 -8.30 3.18 -5.00
C GLU A 11 -7.60 2.42 -6.13
N PRO A 12 -8.34 1.85 -7.10
CA PRO A 12 -7.74 1.19 -8.26
C PRO A 12 -6.84 2.14 -9.05
N ALA A 13 -5.67 1.64 -9.44
CA ALA A 13 -4.72 2.32 -10.31
C ALA A 13 -4.46 1.48 -11.57
N LYS A 14 -4.20 2.15 -12.69
CA LYS A 14 -3.56 1.50 -13.84
C LYS A 14 -2.09 1.91 -13.84
N LEU A 15 -1.23 1.07 -13.26
CA LEU A 15 0.19 1.37 -13.10
C LEU A 15 1.02 0.77 -14.24
N ILE A 16 1.79 1.60 -14.93
CA ILE A 16 2.92 1.14 -15.74
C ILE A 16 4.01 0.71 -14.77
N THR A 17 4.23 -0.60 -14.66
CA THR A 17 5.22 -1.15 -13.73
C THR A 17 6.63 -0.82 -14.23
N PRO A 18 7.47 -0.10 -13.46
CA PRO A 18 8.84 0.22 -13.86
C PRO A 18 9.68 -1.06 -13.96
N GLN A 19 10.65 -1.08 -14.89
CA GLN A 19 11.48 -2.26 -15.16
C GLN A 19 12.21 -2.77 -13.90
N PHE A 20 12.70 -1.86 -13.05
CA PHE A 20 13.31 -2.21 -11.77
C PHE A 20 12.40 -3.11 -10.91
N LEU A 21 11.11 -2.79 -10.83
CA LEU A 21 10.18 -3.65 -10.10
C LEU A 21 9.90 -4.95 -10.86
N LEU A 22 9.90 -4.98 -12.18
CA LEU A 22 9.78 -6.25 -12.90
C LEU A 22 10.96 -7.21 -12.60
N ASP A 23 12.15 -6.67 -12.40
CA ASP A 23 13.37 -7.45 -12.16
C ASP A 23 13.49 -7.94 -10.71
N TRP A 24 13.00 -7.16 -9.74
CA TRP A 24 13.25 -7.39 -8.31
C TRP A 24 11.99 -7.50 -7.42
N LYS A 25 10.79 -7.48 -8.01
CA LYS A 25 9.55 -7.60 -7.26
C LYS A 25 9.45 -8.97 -6.60
N ILE A 26 9.00 -8.94 -5.34
CA ILE A 26 8.51 -10.12 -4.64
C ILE A 26 7.00 -9.93 -4.50
N THR A 27 6.23 -10.85 -5.08
CA THR A 27 4.77 -10.80 -5.01
C THR A 27 4.25 -11.72 -3.93
N ASN A 28 3.32 -11.22 -3.13
CA ASN A 28 2.38 -12.11 -2.46
C ASN A 28 1.61 -12.89 -3.56
N PRO A 29 1.60 -14.23 -3.54
CA PRO A 29 0.90 -15.03 -4.56
C PRO A 29 -0.59 -14.70 -4.67
N ASP A 30 -1.21 -14.22 -3.58
CA ASP A 30 -2.62 -13.83 -3.52
C ASP A 30 -2.86 -12.39 -4.01
N ALA A 31 -1.80 -11.57 -4.11
CA ALA A 31 -1.83 -10.18 -4.57
C ALA A 31 -0.72 -9.90 -5.60
N PRO A 32 -0.80 -10.48 -6.82
CA PRO A 32 0.29 -10.42 -7.77
C PRO A 32 0.46 -9.05 -8.45
N ASN A 33 -0.49 -8.12 -8.30
CA ASN A 33 -0.46 -6.81 -8.98
C ASN A 33 -0.58 -5.66 -7.99
N PHE A 34 0.13 -4.57 -8.24
CA PHE A 34 0.12 -3.36 -7.42
C PHE A 34 -0.77 -2.27 -8.02
N ASN A 35 -1.94 -2.67 -8.54
CA ASN A 35 -2.84 -1.79 -9.28
C ASN A 35 -3.78 -1.00 -8.37
N VAL A 36 -3.18 -0.38 -7.35
CA VAL A 36 -3.86 0.43 -6.35
C VAL A 36 -2.99 1.61 -5.96
N PHE A 37 -3.63 2.71 -5.58
CA PHE A 37 -2.95 3.86 -5.01
C PHE A 37 -3.73 4.40 -3.81
N MET A 38 -3.05 5.14 -2.94
CA MET A 38 -3.67 5.98 -1.92
C MET A 38 -3.13 7.40 -2.03
N ASN A 39 -3.86 8.37 -1.50
CA ASN A 39 -3.36 9.74 -1.39
C ASN A 39 -2.63 9.89 -0.05
N LEU A 40 -1.36 10.27 -0.11
CA LEU A 40 -0.50 10.45 1.05
C LEU A 40 -0.09 11.93 1.17
N LYS A 41 -0.44 12.57 2.28
CA LYS A 41 -0.02 13.92 2.60
C LYS A 41 1.38 13.88 3.20
N ILE A 42 2.37 14.40 2.47
CA ILE A 42 3.77 14.36 2.91
C ILE A 42 4.27 15.69 3.49
N SER A 43 3.52 16.78 3.27
CA SER A 43 3.71 18.08 3.94
C SER A 43 2.38 18.84 3.99
N GLU A 44 2.36 20.05 4.56
CA GLU A 44 1.16 20.90 4.53
C GLU A 44 0.70 21.25 3.11
N GLU A 45 1.64 21.35 2.17
CA GLU A 45 1.40 21.82 0.80
C GLU A 45 1.43 20.68 -0.23
N GLU A 46 1.89 19.47 0.15
CA GLU A 46 2.13 18.38 -0.78
C GLU A 46 1.33 17.12 -0.41
N THR A 47 0.54 16.64 -1.38
CA THR A 47 -0.12 15.34 -1.36
C THR A 47 0.23 14.58 -2.62
N VAL A 48 0.72 13.35 -2.46
CA VAL A 48 1.17 12.49 -3.55
C VAL A 48 0.33 11.21 -3.61
N LYS A 49 0.19 10.64 -4.81
CA LYS A 49 -0.39 9.31 -5.00
C LYS A 49 0.70 8.27 -4.75
N VAL A 50 0.43 7.26 -3.93
CA VAL A 50 1.43 6.23 -3.61
C VAL A 50 0.89 4.82 -3.71
N CYS A 51 1.76 3.89 -4.08
CA CYS A 51 1.45 2.48 -4.24
C CYS A 51 2.38 1.60 -3.38
N PRO A 52 1.87 0.71 -2.51
CA PRO A 52 2.71 -0.22 -1.76
C PRO A 52 3.39 -1.21 -2.70
N VAL A 53 4.72 -1.31 -2.59
CA VAL A 53 5.54 -2.23 -3.39
C VAL A 53 6.48 -3.01 -2.48
N GLY A 54 6.45 -4.34 -2.63
CA GLY A 54 7.43 -5.27 -2.07
C GLY A 54 8.51 -5.58 -3.10
N TYR A 55 9.78 -5.38 -2.75
CA TYR A 55 10.91 -5.66 -3.63
C TYR A 55 12.13 -6.17 -2.86
N PHE A 56 13.04 -6.81 -3.60
CA PHE A 56 14.36 -7.18 -3.13
C PHE A 56 15.34 -6.04 -3.40
N ASP A 57 16.00 -5.55 -2.37
CA ASP A 57 17.04 -4.53 -2.47
C ASP A 57 18.43 -5.20 -2.42
N PRO A 58 19.16 -5.29 -3.54
CA PRO A 58 20.43 -6.02 -3.61
C PRO A 58 21.60 -5.30 -2.91
N GLU A 59 21.49 -4.00 -2.66
CA GLU A 59 22.57 -3.21 -2.05
C GLU A 59 22.53 -3.25 -0.51
N GLU A 60 21.37 -3.58 0.03
CA GLU A 60 21.10 -3.55 1.46
C GLU A 60 21.40 -4.91 2.12
N THR A 61 22.35 -4.96 3.06
CA THR A 61 22.81 -6.22 3.68
C THR A 61 22.30 -6.46 5.09
N GLU A 62 21.56 -5.52 5.68
CA GLU A 62 21.06 -5.58 7.05
C GLU A 62 19.55 -5.33 7.08
N GLY A 63 18.79 -6.05 7.89
CA GLY A 63 17.34 -5.86 8.00
C GLY A 63 16.71 -6.69 9.12
N PRO A 64 15.53 -6.29 9.63
CA PRO A 64 14.89 -6.95 10.79
C PRO A 64 14.24 -8.30 10.47
N CYS A 65 14.19 -8.72 9.20
CA CYS A 65 13.56 -9.97 8.76
C CYS A 65 14.58 -11.06 8.42
N SER A 66 14.13 -12.33 8.41
CA SER A 66 14.90 -13.48 7.93
C SER A 66 15.31 -13.41 6.45
N PHE A 67 14.80 -12.42 5.72
CA PHE A 67 15.23 -12.00 4.38
C PHE A 67 15.76 -10.55 4.47
N PRO A 68 17.07 -10.35 4.75
CA PRO A 68 17.62 -9.04 5.09
C PRO A 68 17.41 -7.98 3.99
N ASN A 69 17.24 -8.42 2.75
CA ASN A 69 17.10 -7.59 1.55
C ASN A 69 15.64 -7.32 1.15
N TYR A 70 14.64 -7.95 1.78
CA TYR A 70 13.24 -7.69 1.44
C TYR A 70 12.78 -6.37 2.05
N ARG A 71 12.09 -5.54 1.25
CA ARG A 71 11.58 -4.23 1.65
C ARG A 71 10.18 -4.02 1.12
N THR A 72 9.36 -3.40 1.96
CA THR A 72 8.14 -2.73 1.50
C THR A 72 8.34 -1.22 1.57
N ARG A 73 7.96 -0.54 0.51
CA ARG A 73 7.94 0.93 0.40
C ARG A 73 6.67 1.40 -0.29
N LEU A 74 6.43 2.70 -0.22
CA LEU A 74 5.39 3.40 -0.96
C LEU A 74 6.02 4.05 -2.19
N LEU A 75 5.75 3.52 -3.37
CA LEU A 75 6.18 4.09 -4.64
C LEU A 75 5.33 5.31 -4.96
N VAL A 76 5.96 6.47 -5.18
CA VAL A 76 5.23 7.67 -5.60
C VAL A 76 4.85 7.57 -7.07
N LEU A 77 3.60 7.95 -7.38
CA LEU A 77 3.00 7.88 -8.69
C LEU A 77 2.71 9.28 -9.24
N ILE A 78 2.95 9.43 -10.54
CA ILE A 78 2.55 10.59 -11.33
C ILE A 78 1.66 10.15 -12.49
N GLU A 79 0.80 11.04 -12.97
CA GLU A 79 -0.04 10.77 -14.13
C GLU A 79 0.81 10.61 -15.39
N ASN A 80 0.41 9.67 -16.25
CA ASN A 80 1.02 9.48 -17.54
C ASN A 80 0.52 10.56 -18.51
N GLU A 81 1.43 11.38 -19.03
CA GLU A 81 1.10 12.47 -19.98
C GLU A 81 0.49 11.92 -21.27
N ASP A 82 0.85 10.70 -21.65
CA ASP A 82 0.40 10.07 -22.90
C ASP A 82 -0.97 9.38 -22.77
N ASN A 83 -1.47 9.15 -21.55
CA ASN A 83 -2.68 8.37 -21.33
C ASN A 83 -3.41 8.74 -20.03
N ASP A 84 -4.57 9.36 -20.16
CA ASP A 84 -5.41 9.75 -19.03
C ASP A 84 -5.85 8.53 -18.20
N GLY A 85 -5.74 8.65 -16.88
CA GLY A 85 -6.05 7.57 -15.93
C GLY A 85 -5.00 6.46 -15.80
N GLU A 86 -3.85 6.59 -16.46
CA GLU A 86 -2.69 5.71 -16.27
C GLU A 86 -1.61 6.41 -15.44
N PHE A 87 -0.92 5.65 -14.59
CA PHE A 87 0.11 6.15 -13.69
C PHE A 87 1.46 5.55 -14.02
N ARG A 88 2.51 6.35 -13.84
CA ARG A 88 3.92 5.91 -13.88
C ARG A 88 4.59 6.23 -12.55
N ALA A 89 5.68 5.54 -12.27
CA ALA A 89 6.51 5.83 -11.12
C ALA A 89 7.16 7.22 -11.26
N GLU A 90 7.19 7.98 -10.17
CA GLU A 90 8.02 9.18 -10.08
C GLU A 90 9.50 8.77 -9.91
N MET A 91 10.36 9.40 -10.70
CA MET A 91 11.80 9.20 -10.67
C MET A 91 12.46 10.40 -9.98
N ILE A 92 13.37 10.15 -9.04
CA ILE A 92 14.22 11.20 -8.44
C ILE A 92 15.29 11.63 -9.44
N ASP A 93 15.82 10.67 -10.20
CA ASP A 93 16.77 10.84 -11.31
C ASP A 93 16.58 9.72 -12.33
N ASP A 94 17.45 9.65 -13.35
CA ASP A 94 17.34 8.65 -14.43
C ASP A 94 17.38 7.17 -13.97
N THR A 95 17.77 6.91 -12.72
CA THR A 95 18.02 5.57 -12.17
C THR A 95 17.26 5.27 -10.87
N HIS A 96 16.85 6.26 -10.08
CA HIS A 96 16.25 6.07 -8.77
C HIS A 96 14.77 6.41 -8.74
N LEU A 97 13.95 5.47 -8.26
CA LEU A 97 12.53 5.66 -7.98
C LEU A 97 12.33 6.49 -6.70
N ARG A 98 11.31 7.34 -6.67
CA ARG A 98 10.88 8.00 -5.44
C ARG A 98 10.10 7.01 -4.57
N LEU A 99 10.76 6.48 -3.55
CA LEU A 99 10.21 5.53 -2.59
C LEU A 99 10.10 6.18 -1.21
N LEU A 100 8.93 6.09 -0.59
CA LEU A 100 8.65 6.60 0.75
C LEU A 100 8.48 5.44 1.73
N ASN A 101 8.76 5.69 3.01
CA ASN A 101 8.42 4.76 4.08
C ASN A 101 7.11 5.20 4.73
N GLY A 102 6.03 4.44 4.55
CA GLY A 102 4.72 4.81 5.11
C GLY A 102 4.69 4.92 6.63
N HIS A 103 5.65 4.32 7.35
CA HIS A 103 5.76 4.46 8.81
C HIS A 103 6.04 5.92 9.23
N ASP A 104 6.62 6.72 8.34
CA ASP A 104 7.00 8.10 8.62
C ASP A 104 5.81 9.07 8.52
N TYR A 105 4.64 8.62 8.08
CA TYR A 105 3.48 9.45 7.78
C TYR A 105 2.26 9.07 8.61
N GLU A 106 1.85 9.95 9.53
CA GLU A 106 0.67 9.74 10.38
C GLU A 106 -0.61 9.49 9.57
N ASN A 107 -0.79 10.25 8.49
CA ASN A 107 -1.97 10.14 7.63
C ASN A 107 -2.04 8.81 6.84
N PHE A 108 -0.96 8.02 6.80
CA PHE A 108 -1.02 6.65 6.32
C PHE A 108 -1.81 5.78 7.30
N TRP A 109 -1.45 5.84 8.59
CA TRP A 109 -2.07 5.07 9.67
C TRP A 109 -3.51 5.49 9.95
N GLU A 110 -3.83 6.76 9.77
CA GLU A 110 -5.22 7.24 9.82
C GLU A 110 -6.11 6.55 8.77
N GLN A 111 -5.57 6.20 7.60
CA GLN A 111 -6.31 5.56 6.52
C GLN A 111 -6.40 4.04 6.68
N VAL A 112 -5.30 3.37 7.04
CA VAL A 112 -5.26 1.90 7.11
C VAL A 112 -5.57 1.33 8.50
N GLY A 113 -5.58 2.18 9.54
CA GLY A 113 -5.71 1.77 10.93
C GLY A 113 -4.42 1.17 11.50
N LEU A 114 -4.46 0.82 12.80
CA LEU A 114 -3.30 0.34 13.57
C LEU A 114 -3.37 -1.17 13.88
N ASN A 115 -4.28 -1.90 13.24
CA ASN A 115 -4.57 -3.30 13.57
C ASN A 115 -3.47 -4.26 13.11
N THR A 116 -2.80 -4.00 11.98
CA THR A 116 -1.81 -4.92 11.38
C THR A 116 -0.36 -4.52 11.64
N LYS A 117 -0.07 -3.23 11.91
CA LYS A 117 1.27 -2.69 12.26
C LYS A 117 2.39 -2.91 11.24
N TYR A 118 2.12 -3.47 10.06
CA TYR A 118 3.11 -3.61 8.99
C TYR A 118 2.58 -3.06 7.67
N ILE A 119 3.51 -2.57 6.85
CA ILE A 119 3.26 -2.09 5.49
C ILE A 119 3.69 -3.21 4.58
N SER A 120 2.76 -3.96 4.00
CA SER A 120 3.09 -4.98 3.01
C SER A 120 2.14 -4.86 1.83
N HIS A 121 0.87 -5.24 1.95
CA HIS A 121 -0.14 -4.99 0.91
C HIS A 121 -1.54 -4.72 1.47
N PRO A 122 -2.40 -3.98 0.73
CA PRO A 122 -3.79 -3.74 1.15
C PRO A 122 -4.58 -5.03 1.33
N GLU A 123 -4.29 -6.07 0.54
CA GLU A 123 -4.88 -7.40 0.66
C GLU A 123 -4.60 -8.01 2.04
N GLU A 124 -3.40 -7.85 2.56
CA GLU A 124 -2.99 -8.37 3.87
C GLU A 124 -3.61 -7.53 5.01
N ILE A 125 -3.64 -6.21 4.84
CA ILE A 125 -4.35 -5.31 5.77
C ILE A 125 -5.83 -5.74 5.87
N LEU A 126 -6.47 -6.00 4.73
CA LEU A 126 -7.87 -6.46 4.70
C LEU A 126 -8.02 -7.86 5.28
N ALA A 127 -7.10 -8.79 4.98
CA ALA A 127 -7.17 -10.17 5.46
C ALA A 127 -7.06 -10.24 6.99
N ASP A 128 -6.10 -9.54 7.59
CA ASP A 128 -5.93 -9.51 9.04
C ASP A 128 -7.13 -8.86 9.73
N ASN A 129 -7.61 -7.71 9.23
CA ASN A 129 -8.80 -7.07 9.76
C ASN A 129 -10.04 -7.97 9.64
N PHE A 130 -10.19 -8.69 8.54
CA PHE A 130 -11.24 -9.67 8.38
C PHE A 130 -11.12 -10.82 9.40
N ALA A 131 -9.91 -11.33 9.62
CA ALA A 131 -9.67 -12.36 10.64
C ALA A 131 -10.00 -11.84 12.05
N TYR A 132 -9.60 -10.61 12.40
CA TYR A 132 -9.95 -9.99 13.68
C TYR A 132 -11.45 -9.82 13.88
N LEU A 133 -12.16 -9.42 12.82
CA LEU A 133 -13.63 -9.32 12.84
C LEU A 133 -14.26 -10.70 13.12
N MET A 134 -13.85 -11.73 12.40
CA MET A 134 -14.39 -13.09 12.56
C MET A 134 -14.10 -13.72 13.92
N LEU A 135 -12.98 -13.34 14.54
CA LEU A 135 -12.55 -13.81 15.86
C LEU A 135 -13.04 -12.91 17.00
N GLU A 136 -13.82 -11.86 16.71
CA GLU A 136 -14.29 -10.87 17.69
C GLU A 136 -13.14 -10.30 18.55
N SER A 137 -11.99 -10.07 17.90
CA SER A 137 -10.78 -9.63 18.59
C SER A 137 -10.89 -8.19 19.06
N THR A 138 -10.28 -7.89 20.22
CA THR A 138 -10.06 -6.50 20.63
C THR A 138 -8.87 -5.94 19.85
N VAL A 139 -9.08 -4.85 19.11
CA VAL A 139 -8.07 -4.24 18.23
C VAL A 139 -7.96 -2.74 18.48
N GLU A 140 -6.88 -2.12 17.98
CA GLU A 140 -6.58 -0.70 18.21
C GLU A 140 -7.50 0.24 17.40
N THR A 141 -7.94 -0.18 16.22
CA THR A 141 -8.86 0.56 15.36
C THR A 141 -10.17 -0.23 15.19
N PRO A 142 -11.06 -0.23 16.20
CA PRO A 142 -12.30 -1.00 16.16
C PRO A 142 -13.30 -0.48 15.11
N ASP A 143 -13.31 0.83 14.84
CA ASP A 143 -14.20 1.43 13.83
C ASP A 143 -13.97 0.86 12.43
N LEU A 144 -12.73 0.46 12.11
CA LEU A 144 -12.42 -0.21 10.85
C LEU A 144 -13.14 -1.56 10.74
N LEU A 145 -13.19 -2.34 11.83
CA LEU A 145 -13.92 -3.61 11.85
C LEU A 145 -15.44 -3.39 11.75
N ILE A 146 -15.97 -2.39 12.45
CA ILE A 146 -17.40 -2.04 12.39
C ILE A 146 -17.82 -1.66 10.96
N ASN A 147 -17.02 -0.81 10.30
CA ASN A 147 -17.30 -0.38 8.94
C ASN A 147 -17.13 -1.52 7.93
N MET A 148 -16.15 -2.41 8.15
CA MET A 148 -15.97 -3.62 7.36
C MET A 148 -17.18 -4.56 7.49
N ASP A 149 -17.68 -4.81 8.70
CA ASP A 149 -18.86 -5.65 8.95
C ASP A 149 -20.11 -5.13 8.23
N LYS A 150 -20.41 -3.83 8.39
CA LYS A 150 -21.52 -3.18 7.68
C LYS A 150 -21.39 -3.34 6.16
N LEU A 151 -20.18 -3.12 5.64
CA LEU A 151 -19.91 -3.24 4.22
C LEU A 151 -20.12 -4.67 3.70
N LEU A 152 -19.68 -5.68 4.46
CA LEU A 152 -19.84 -7.09 4.12
C LEU A 152 -21.31 -7.54 4.18
N LYS A 153 -22.10 -6.95 5.07
CA LYS A 153 -23.56 -7.16 5.18
C LYS A 153 -24.39 -6.40 4.14
N GLY A 154 -23.77 -5.48 3.39
CA GLY A 154 -24.45 -4.65 2.39
C GLY A 154 -25.20 -3.45 2.97
N GLU A 155 -24.83 -3.00 4.18
CA GLU A 155 -25.45 -1.88 4.90
C GLU A 155 -24.79 -0.53 4.58
N TYR A 156 -24.08 -0.44 3.45
CA TYR A 156 -23.17 0.66 3.07
C TYR A 156 -23.40 1.18 1.65
#